data_AF-M5BTD3-F1
#
_entry.id   AF-M5BTD3-F1
#
_cell.length_a   1.000
_cell.length_b   1.000
_cell.length_c   1.000
_cell.angle_alpha   90.00
_cell.angle_beta   90.00
_cell.angle_gamma   90.00
#
_symmetry.space_group_name_H-M   'P 1'
#
loop_
_entity.id
_entity.type
_entity.pdbx_description
1 polymer ?
#
loop_
_entity_poly.entity_id
_entity_poly.type
_entity_poly.pdbx_seq_one_letter_code
_entity_poly.pdbx_strand_id
1 'polypeptide(L)'
;MSFASRALRQAVRAVPRVAPKPSAAARSYSLLSRAATGAVSRAAVAHNQVRGVKTLDFAGTKEVVYERADWPLAKLQDYFKNDTLALIGYGSQGHGQGLNARDNGLNVIVGVRKDGESWKQAIEDGWVPGESLFPIDEAINRGTIIMNLLSDAAQSQTWSEIAPLITKGKTLYFSHGFSVVYKEDTNVVPPKDVDVILVAPKGSGRTVRTLFKEGRGINSSIAIWQDWLPIRNYLREGGLL
;
A
#
# COMPACT_ATOMS: atom_id res chain seq x y z
N MET A 1 -49.99 22.82 40.45
CA MET A 1 -50.00 21.38 40.80
C MET A 1 -48.62 20.84 40.41
N SER A 2 -47.60 20.85 41.28
CA SER A 2 -47.24 19.83 42.30
C SER A 2 -47.35 18.41 41.72
N PHE A 3 -46.32 17.55 41.64
CA PHE A 3 -45.28 17.23 42.61
C PHE A 3 -44.02 16.66 41.95
N ALA A 4 -42.88 16.86 42.62
CA ALA A 4 -41.65 16.10 42.45
C ALA A 4 -41.74 14.73 43.15
N SER A 5 -41.08 13.70 42.63
CA SER A 5 -40.65 12.52 43.40
C SER A 5 -39.37 11.93 42.78
N ARG A 6 -38.21 12.21 43.39
CA ARG A 6 -37.48 11.35 44.33
C ARG A 6 -36.73 10.18 43.68
N ALA A 7 -35.40 10.33 43.72
CA ALA A 7 -34.41 9.30 43.53
C ALA A 7 -34.61 8.11 44.46
N LEU A 8 -34.33 6.90 43.97
CA LEU A 8 -33.90 5.78 44.79
C LEU A 8 -32.61 5.21 44.22
N ARG A 9 -31.55 5.32 45.02
CA ARG A 9 -30.28 4.61 44.83
C ARG A 9 -30.54 3.12 45.09
N GLN A 10 -30.06 2.25 44.21
CA GLN A 10 -29.70 0.89 44.59
C GLN A 10 -28.24 0.64 44.22
N ALA A 11 -27.43 0.51 45.26
CA ALA A 11 -26.07 0.02 45.19
C ALA A 11 -26.12 -1.49 44.98
N VAL A 12 -25.61 -1.96 43.84
CA VAL A 12 -25.30 -3.38 43.66
C VAL A 12 -23.80 -3.54 43.85
N ARG A 13 -23.45 -4.26 44.92
CA ARG A 13 -22.09 -4.62 45.31
C ARG A 13 -21.38 -5.39 44.21
N ALA A 14 -20.15 -4.98 43.92
CA ALA A 14 -19.18 -5.74 43.14
C ALA A 14 -18.86 -7.07 43.85
N VAL A 15 -18.88 -8.17 43.08
CA VAL A 15 -18.32 -9.47 43.47
C VAL A 15 -17.15 -9.74 42.54
N PRO A 16 -15.92 -9.97 43.04
CA PRO A 16 -14.76 -10.20 42.19
C PRO A 16 -14.83 -11.60 41.55
N ARG A 17 -14.79 -11.67 40.22
CA ARG A 17 -14.54 -12.93 39.50
C ARG A 17 -13.05 -13.22 39.52
N VAL A 18 -12.65 -14.16 40.38
CA VAL A 18 -11.29 -14.71 40.45
C VAL A 18 -11.05 -15.58 39.22
N ALA A 19 -9.99 -15.27 38.47
CA ALA A 19 -9.49 -16.08 37.36
C ALA A 19 -8.85 -17.39 37.89
N PRO A 20 -9.09 -18.55 37.26
CA PRO A 20 -8.39 -19.78 37.63
C PRO A 20 -6.92 -19.74 37.16
N LYS A 21 -6.00 -19.97 38.09
CA LYS A 21 -4.56 -20.15 37.83
C LYS A 21 -4.31 -21.43 37.01
N PRO A 22 -3.33 -21.45 36.09
CA PRO A 22 -2.97 -22.66 35.36
C PRO A 22 -2.26 -23.66 36.29
N SER A 23 -2.80 -24.88 36.35
CA SER A 23 -2.19 -26.04 37.01
C SER A 23 -1.04 -26.57 36.16
N ALA A 24 0.18 -26.49 36.67
CA ALA A 24 1.36 -27.14 36.12
C ALA A 24 1.24 -28.67 36.33
N ALA A 25 0.95 -29.41 35.26
CA ALA A 25 1.12 -30.85 35.23
C ALA A 25 2.45 -31.18 34.54
N ALA A 26 3.41 -31.62 35.34
CA ALA A 26 4.70 -32.12 34.90
C ALA A 26 4.52 -33.29 33.92
N ARG A 27 4.96 -33.13 32.67
CA ARG A 27 5.18 -34.26 31.76
C ARG A 27 6.64 -34.68 31.88
N SER A 28 6.80 -35.89 32.38
CA SER A 28 8.05 -36.61 32.55
C SER A 28 8.80 -36.75 31.22
N TYR A 29 10.05 -36.30 31.22
CA TYR A 29 11.00 -36.50 30.13
C TYR A 29 11.47 -37.96 30.14
N SER A 30 11.13 -38.74 29.12
CA SER A 30 11.83 -40.01 28.85
C SER A 30 13.10 -39.70 28.06
N LEU A 31 14.24 -39.80 28.75
CA LEU A 31 15.57 -39.91 28.18
C LEU A 31 15.72 -41.26 27.45
N LEU A 32 16.53 -41.25 26.38
CA LEU A 32 17.12 -42.37 25.61
C LEU A 32 16.50 -42.65 24.24
N SER A 33 17.06 -42.00 23.20
CA SER A 33 17.88 -42.74 22.24
C SER A 33 18.94 -41.82 21.62
N ARG A 34 20.18 -42.32 21.62
CA ARG A 34 21.39 -41.64 21.15
C ARG A 34 21.49 -41.70 19.62
N ALA A 35 21.94 -40.58 19.06
CA ALA A 35 22.93 -40.43 17.99
C ALA A 35 22.86 -41.35 16.76
N ALA A 36 22.47 -40.75 15.63
CA ALA A 36 23.07 -41.01 14.33
C ALA A 36 23.15 -39.68 13.54
N THR A 37 24.25 -38.95 13.71
CA THR A 37 24.60 -37.81 12.86
C THR A 37 25.11 -38.33 11.52
N GLY A 38 24.19 -38.57 10.59
CA GLY A 38 24.50 -38.67 9.17
C GLY A 38 24.33 -37.30 8.53
N ALA A 39 25.42 -36.53 8.42
CA ALA A 39 25.42 -35.27 7.67
C ALA A 39 25.30 -35.59 6.17
N VAL A 40 24.06 -35.63 5.67
CA VAL A 40 23.82 -35.58 4.22
C VAL A 40 24.08 -34.14 3.81
N SER A 41 25.27 -33.90 3.27
CA SER A 41 25.59 -32.64 2.61
C SER A 41 24.65 -32.49 1.42
N ARG A 42 23.52 -31.79 1.60
CA ARG A 42 22.77 -31.26 0.48
C ARG A 42 23.66 -30.20 -0.14
N ALA A 43 24.40 -30.58 -1.18
CA ALA A 43 24.96 -29.62 -2.11
C ALA A 43 23.81 -28.70 -2.51
N ALA A 44 23.85 -27.45 -2.03
CA ALA A 44 22.96 -26.43 -2.52
C ALA A 44 23.28 -26.30 -4.00
N VAL A 45 22.41 -26.86 -4.84
CA VAL A 45 22.40 -26.53 -6.25
C VAL A 45 22.10 -25.05 -6.27
N ALA A 46 23.15 -24.24 -6.42
CA ALA A 46 23.02 -22.85 -6.77
C ALA A 46 22.36 -22.85 -8.15
N HIS A 47 21.04 -22.83 -8.16
CA HIS A 47 20.31 -22.44 -9.35
C HIS A 47 20.71 -21.00 -9.60
N ASN A 48 21.71 -20.84 -10.46
CA ASN A 48 21.98 -19.60 -11.14
C ASN A 48 20.77 -19.37 -12.07
N GLN A 49 19.65 -18.97 -11.47
CA GLN A 49 18.47 -18.52 -12.19
C GLN A 49 18.93 -17.31 -12.98
N VAL A 50 18.95 -17.43 -14.30
CA VAL A 50 19.13 -16.30 -15.19
C VAL A 50 18.03 -15.30 -14.84
N ARG A 51 18.45 -14.16 -14.29
CA ARG A 51 17.56 -13.16 -13.68
C ARG A 51 17.01 -12.26 -14.79
N GLY A 52 15.70 -12.22 -14.89
CA GLY A 52 14.98 -11.40 -15.86
C GLY A 52 13.50 -11.78 -15.90
N VAL A 53 12.72 -10.91 -16.55
CA VAL A 53 11.29 -11.05 -16.84
C VAL A 53 10.95 -12.48 -17.22
N LYS A 54 10.04 -13.12 -16.46
CA LYS A 54 9.65 -14.51 -16.69
C LYS A 54 8.35 -14.55 -17.48
N THR A 55 8.34 -15.33 -18.55
CA THR A 55 7.08 -15.77 -19.16
C THR A 55 6.63 -17.03 -18.45
N LEU A 56 5.55 -16.94 -17.67
CA LEU A 56 4.93 -18.07 -17.00
C LEU A 56 3.76 -18.60 -17.83
N ASP A 57 3.58 -19.92 -17.84
CA ASP A 57 2.47 -20.57 -18.53
C ASP A 57 1.35 -20.87 -17.51
N PHE A 58 0.21 -20.22 -17.69
CA PHE A 58 -1.00 -20.42 -16.92
C PHE A 58 -2.02 -21.17 -17.78
N ALA A 59 -2.04 -22.50 -17.64
CA ALA A 59 -2.99 -23.38 -18.33
C ALA A 59 -3.03 -23.19 -19.87
N GLY A 60 -1.87 -22.99 -20.49
CA GLY A 60 -1.70 -22.75 -21.93
C GLY A 60 -1.62 -21.27 -22.31
N THR A 61 -1.84 -20.35 -21.37
CA THR A 61 -1.70 -18.91 -21.58
C THR A 61 -0.36 -18.42 -21.06
N LYS A 62 0.49 -17.92 -21.96
CA LYS A 62 1.79 -17.34 -21.58
C LYS A 62 1.60 -15.91 -21.10
N GLU A 63 1.94 -15.64 -19.86
CA GLU A 63 1.89 -14.30 -19.26
C GLU A 63 3.27 -13.83 -18.83
N VAL A 64 3.48 -12.52 -18.91
CA VAL A 64 4.70 -11.87 -18.45
C VAL A 64 4.57 -11.54 -16.97
N VAL A 65 5.53 -12.02 -16.18
CA VAL A 65 5.60 -11.79 -14.73
C VAL A 65 6.93 -11.15 -14.37
N TYR A 66 6.83 -10.07 -13.59
CA TYR A 66 7.97 -9.36 -13.03
C TYR A 66 8.16 -9.79 -11.58
N GLU A 67 9.39 -10.09 -11.20
CA GLU A 67 9.78 -10.41 -9.84
C GLU A 67 10.49 -9.23 -9.20
N ARG A 68 10.49 -9.17 -7.86
CA ARG A 68 11.27 -8.17 -7.11
C ARG A 68 12.75 -8.13 -7.52
N ALA A 69 13.31 -9.26 -7.93
CA ALA A 69 14.70 -9.36 -8.36
C ALA A 69 14.99 -8.61 -9.67
N ASP A 70 13.97 -8.36 -10.50
CA ASP A 70 14.10 -7.57 -11.74
C ASP A 70 14.26 -6.07 -11.45
N TRP A 71 13.83 -5.65 -10.24
CA TRP A 71 13.88 -4.29 -9.73
C TRP A 71 14.52 -4.23 -8.34
N PRO A 72 15.84 -4.46 -8.25
CA PRO A 72 16.55 -4.29 -6.99
C PRO A 72 16.41 -2.84 -6.50
N LEU A 73 16.45 -2.65 -5.19
CA LEU A 73 16.19 -1.35 -4.54
C LEU A 73 17.03 -0.21 -5.13
N ALA A 74 18.32 -0.43 -5.42
CA ALA A 74 19.18 0.58 -6.01
C ALA A 74 18.72 1.04 -7.40
N LYS A 75 18.22 0.11 -8.23
CA LYS A 75 17.65 0.44 -9.55
C LYS A 75 16.35 1.24 -9.38
N LEU A 76 15.50 0.83 -8.44
CA LEU A 76 14.25 1.54 -8.13
C LEU A 76 14.52 2.99 -7.71
N GLN A 77 15.43 3.18 -6.76
CA GLN A 77 15.80 4.51 -6.25
C GLN A 77 16.41 5.40 -7.34
N ASP A 78 17.32 4.86 -8.16
CA ASP A 78 17.93 5.63 -9.25
C ASP A 78 16.90 6.03 -10.32
N TYR A 79 15.97 5.14 -10.64
CA TYR A 79 14.93 5.40 -11.63
C TYR A 79 13.99 6.54 -11.20
N PHE A 80 13.55 6.52 -9.94
CA PHE A 80 12.60 7.49 -9.38
C PHE A 80 13.25 8.69 -8.68
N LYS A 81 14.59 8.87 -8.79
CA LYS A 81 15.32 9.93 -8.05
C LYS A 81 14.85 11.37 -8.34
N ASN A 82 14.26 11.58 -9.52
CA ASN A 82 13.75 12.88 -9.96
C ASN A 82 12.24 12.99 -9.84
N ASP A 83 11.57 11.95 -9.35
CA ASP A 83 10.13 11.92 -9.21
C ASP A 83 9.71 12.24 -7.77
N THR A 84 8.52 12.82 -7.65
CA THR A 84 7.84 13.02 -6.38
C THR A 84 6.52 12.28 -6.43
N LEU A 85 6.36 11.28 -5.58
CA LEU A 85 5.14 10.49 -5.48
C LEU A 85 4.18 11.20 -4.52
N ALA A 86 3.12 11.78 -5.07
CA ALA A 86 2.07 12.44 -4.30
C ALA A 86 0.93 11.46 -4.03
N LEU A 87 0.83 10.94 -2.81
CA LEU A 87 -0.24 10.06 -2.38
C LEU A 87 -1.46 10.87 -1.98
N ILE A 88 -2.50 10.82 -2.81
CA ILE A 88 -3.75 11.51 -2.56
C ILE A 88 -4.69 10.57 -1.83
N GLY A 89 -4.87 10.83 -0.54
CA GLY A 89 -5.59 9.95 0.38
C GLY A 89 -4.67 9.09 1.24
N TYR A 90 -4.99 9.02 2.53
CA TYR A 90 -4.26 8.24 3.52
C TYR A 90 -5.19 7.23 4.22
N GLY A 91 -6.00 6.54 3.41
CA GLY A 91 -6.80 5.38 3.83
C GLY A 91 -5.97 4.09 3.82
N SER A 92 -6.63 2.94 3.66
CA SER A 92 -5.96 1.62 3.70
C SER A 92 -4.75 1.53 2.75
N GLN A 93 -4.96 1.76 1.44
CA GLN A 93 -3.88 1.68 0.43
C GLN A 93 -2.89 2.84 0.55
N GLY A 94 -3.37 4.07 0.77
CA GLY A 94 -2.51 5.25 0.98
C GLY A 94 -1.49 5.06 2.11
N HIS A 95 -1.96 4.57 3.26
CA HIS A 95 -1.10 4.24 4.39
C HIS A 95 -0.09 3.13 4.02
N GLY A 96 -0.56 2.01 3.47
CA GLY A 96 0.31 0.88 3.18
C GLY A 96 1.37 1.15 2.14
N GLN A 97 0.98 1.74 1.01
CA GLN A 97 1.90 2.05 -0.09
C GLN A 97 2.80 3.23 0.26
N GLY A 98 2.28 4.27 0.91
CA GLY A 98 3.07 5.45 1.29
C GLY A 98 4.22 5.12 2.21
N LEU A 99 3.95 4.34 3.27
CA LEU A 99 4.99 3.94 4.20
C LEU A 99 6.01 2.99 3.58
N ASN A 100 5.58 2.08 2.69
CA ASN A 100 6.52 1.19 2.00
C ASN A 100 7.41 1.96 1.02
N ALA A 101 6.86 2.90 0.25
CA ALA A 101 7.62 3.75 -0.65
C ALA A 101 8.62 4.63 0.11
N ARG A 102 8.20 5.22 1.24
CA ARG A 102 9.08 5.98 2.13
C ARG A 102 10.22 5.13 2.69
N ASP A 103 9.91 3.93 3.19
CA ASP A 103 10.91 3.03 3.76
C ASP A 103 11.88 2.47 2.69
N ASN A 104 11.44 2.43 1.42
CA ASN A 104 12.29 2.15 0.26
C ASN A 104 13.14 3.38 -0.17
N GLY A 105 13.05 4.51 0.52
CA GLY A 105 13.87 5.70 0.25
C GLY A 105 13.41 6.50 -0.97
N LEU A 106 12.16 6.36 -1.38
CA LEU A 106 11.59 7.17 -2.46
C LEU A 106 11.13 8.53 -1.94
N ASN A 107 11.13 9.52 -2.82
CA ASN A 107 10.61 10.85 -2.49
C ASN A 107 9.07 10.83 -2.56
N VAL A 108 8.46 10.80 -1.37
CA VAL A 108 7.04 10.57 -1.18
C VAL A 108 6.45 11.70 -0.33
N ILE A 109 5.31 12.23 -0.77
CA ILE A 109 4.53 13.20 -0.02
C ILE A 109 3.07 12.75 0.06
N VAL A 110 2.37 13.16 1.11
CA VAL A 110 0.97 12.82 1.35
C VAL A 110 0.09 14.05 1.17
N GLY A 111 -0.95 13.92 0.34
CA GLY A 111 -2.00 14.90 0.13
C GLY A 111 -3.31 14.43 0.78
N VAL A 112 -3.74 15.10 1.85
CA VAL A 112 -5.03 14.82 2.51
C VAL A 112 -5.70 16.11 2.99
N ARG A 113 -7.00 16.02 3.31
CA ARG A 113 -7.75 17.15 3.86
C ARG A 113 -7.12 17.61 5.18
N LYS A 114 -6.72 18.89 5.24
CA LYS A 114 -6.12 19.51 6.42
C LYS A 114 -6.99 19.33 7.66
N ASP A 115 -6.35 19.04 8.79
CA ASP A 115 -6.95 18.86 10.12
C ASP A 115 -7.96 17.71 10.25
N GLY A 116 -8.14 16.90 9.20
CA GLY A 116 -9.00 15.71 9.20
C GLY A 116 -8.37 14.50 9.92
N GLU A 117 -9.12 13.40 9.98
CA GLU A 117 -8.67 12.17 10.63
C GLU A 117 -7.41 11.58 9.97
N SER A 118 -7.43 11.43 8.65
CA SER A 118 -6.28 10.97 7.88
C SER A 118 -5.05 11.89 8.00
N TRP A 119 -5.26 13.19 8.24
CA TRP A 119 -4.16 14.13 8.48
C TRP A 119 -3.46 13.84 9.80
N LYS A 120 -4.24 13.62 10.87
CA LYS A 120 -3.72 13.25 12.19
C LYS A 120 -2.98 11.91 12.15
N GLN A 121 -3.58 10.91 11.51
CA GLN A 121 -2.94 9.60 11.32
C GLN A 121 -1.63 9.71 10.54
N ALA A 122 -1.57 10.56 9.52
CA ALA A 122 -0.33 10.79 8.80
C ALA A 122 0.76 11.41 9.71
N ILE A 123 0.40 12.37 10.58
CA ILE A 123 1.33 12.92 11.56
C ILE A 123 1.83 11.84 12.54
N GLU A 124 0.94 10.99 13.04
CA GLU A 124 1.29 9.88 13.94
C GLU A 124 2.29 8.90 13.30
N ASP A 125 2.17 8.69 11.99
CA ASP A 125 3.09 7.85 11.21
C ASP A 125 4.40 8.57 10.79
N GLY A 126 4.57 9.83 11.18
CA GLY A 126 5.78 10.62 10.98
C GLY A 126 5.81 11.44 9.69
N TRP A 127 4.66 11.66 9.03
CA TRP A 127 4.56 12.65 7.96
C TRP A 127 4.49 14.07 8.54
N VAL A 128 5.28 15.00 8.00
CA VAL A 128 5.49 16.32 8.61
C VAL A 128 4.76 17.40 7.82
N PRO A 129 3.80 18.14 8.42
CA PRO A 129 3.12 19.25 7.78
C PRO A 129 4.09 20.27 7.16
N GLY A 130 3.89 20.58 5.87
CA GLY A 130 4.73 21.54 5.15
C GLY A 130 6.04 20.97 4.59
N GLU A 131 6.39 19.73 4.92
CA GLU A 131 7.58 19.04 4.40
C GLU A 131 7.18 17.80 3.58
N SER A 132 6.38 16.90 4.16
CA SER A 132 5.94 15.65 3.53
C SER A 132 4.45 15.38 3.67
N LEU A 133 3.71 16.30 4.29
CA LEU A 133 2.25 16.28 4.42
C LEU A 133 1.66 17.64 4.02
N PHE A 134 0.75 17.62 3.05
CA PHE A 134 0.19 18.82 2.42
C PHE A 134 -1.32 18.68 2.18
N PRO A 135 -2.03 19.81 2.00
CA PRO A 135 -3.33 19.81 1.35
C PRO A 135 -3.28 19.12 -0.02
N ILE A 136 -4.42 18.57 -0.47
CA ILE A 136 -4.49 17.73 -1.69
C ILE A 136 -3.98 18.46 -2.93
N ASP A 137 -4.44 19.70 -3.13
CA ASP A 137 -4.06 20.54 -4.26
C ASP A 137 -2.56 20.84 -4.29
N GLU A 138 -1.99 21.19 -3.13
CA GLU A 138 -0.56 21.43 -2.99
C GLU A 138 0.27 20.17 -3.26
N ALA A 139 -0.15 19.02 -2.73
CA ALA A 139 0.51 17.74 -3.00
C ALA A 139 0.50 17.41 -4.49
N ILE A 140 -0.63 17.60 -5.18
CA ILE A 140 -0.73 17.35 -6.63
C ILE A 140 0.19 18.27 -7.42
N ASN A 141 0.27 19.55 -7.03
CA ASN A 141 1.15 20.51 -7.70
C ASN A 141 2.63 20.13 -7.56
N ARG A 142 3.04 19.66 -6.38
CA ARG A 142 4.41 19.20 -6.09
C ARG A 142 4.76 17.84 -6.71
N GLY A 143 3.78 16.96 -6.88
CA GLY A 143 3.97 15.60 -7.38
C GLY A 143 4.27 15.51 -8.87
N THR A 144 5.12 14.57 -9.29
CA THR A 144 5.25 14.15 -10.69
C THR A 144 4.41 12.91 -10.96
N ILE A 145 4.24 12.05 -9.96
CA ILE A 145 3.37 10.86 -9.99
C ILE A 145 2.26 11.07 -8.97
N ILE A 146 1.03 11.22 -9.46
CA ILE A 146 -0.15 11.49 -8.64
C ILE A 146 -0.85 10.16 -8.37
N MET A 147 -0.68 9.64 -7.15
CA MET A 147 -1.29 8.38 -6.73
C MET A 147 -2.67 8.67 -6.13
N ASN A 148 -3.72 8.55 -6.93
CA ASN A 148 -5.09 8.74 -6.47
C ASN A 148 -5.57 7.49 -5.72
N LEU A 149 -5.42 7.53 -4.39
CA LEU A 149 -5.68 6.43 -3.46
C LEU A 149 -6.91 6.70 -2.58
N LEU A 150 -7.75 7.66 -2.99
CA LEU A 150 -9.07 7.89 -2.43
C LEU A 150 -9.99 6.69 -2.72
N SER A 151 -11.09 6.56 -1.97
CA SER A 151 -12.14 5.60 -2.32
C SER A 151 -12.75 5.95 -3.68
N ASP A 152 -13.24 4.97 -4.44
CA ASP A 152 -13.82 5.20 -5.77
C ASP A 152 -14.93 6.28 -5.76
N ALA A 153 -15.78 6.29 -4.73
CA ALA A 153 -16.78 7.33 -4.53
C ALA A 153 -16.16 8.72 -4.30
N ALA A 154 -15.11 8.82 -3.50
CA ALA A 154 -14.41 10.07 -3.26
C ALA A 154 -13.65 10.54 -4.50
N GLN A 155 -13.09 9.63 -5.30
CA GLN A 155 -12.47 9.97 -6.59
C GLN A 155 -13.48 10.65 -7.51
N SER A 156 -14.68 10.07 -7.66
CA SER A 156 -15.76 10.67 -8.44
C SER A 156 -16.17 12.05 -7.91
N GLN A 157 -16.38 12.17 -6.60
CA GLN A 157 -16.84 13.42 -5.97
C GLN A 157 -15.83 14.56 -6.05
N THR A 158 -14.53 14.26 -6.04
CA THR A 158 -13.46 15.26 -6.01
C THR A 158 -12.80 15.49 -7.37
N TRP A 159 -13.21 14.74 -8.40
CA TRP A 159 -12.54 14.74 -9.69
C TRP A 159 -12.51 16.12 -10.36
N SER A 160 -13.61 16.88 -10.27
CA SER A 160 -13.68 18.24 -10.84
C SER A 160 -12.65 19.21 -10.26
N GLU A 161 -12.23 18.99 -9.01
CA GLU A 161 -11.21 19.80 -8.32
C GLU A 161 -9.80 19.25 -8.59
N ILE A 162 -9.66 17.93 -8.69
CA ILE A 162 -8.36 17.25 -8.88
C ILE A 162 -7.90 17.30 -10.34
N ALA A 163 -8.79 17.07 -11.31
CA ALA A 163 -8.44 16.92 -12.72
C ALA A 163 -7.69 18.13 -13.30
N PRO A 164 -8.08 19.39 -13.01
CA PRO A 164 -7.36 20.57 -13.53
C PRO A 164 -5.91 20.69 -13.03
N LEU A 165 -5.56 20.03 -11.91
CA LEU A 165 -4.22 20.05 -11.33
C LEU A 165 -3.30 18.98 -11.93
N ILE A 166 -3.88 18.00 -12.63
CA ILE A 166 -3.13 16.94 -13.32
C ILE A 166 -2.71 17.45 -14.69
N THR A 167 -1.61 18.20 -14.70
CA THR A 167 -1.07 18.85 -15.91
C THR A 167 -0.16 17.92 -16.73
N LYS A 168 0.06 18.30 -17.99
CA LYS A 168 1.00 17.68 -18.92
C LYS A 168 2.31 17.20 -18.27
N GLY A 169 2.69 15.96 -18.58
CA GLY A 169 3.94 15.35 -18.13
C GLY A 169 3.91 14.77 -16.71
N LYS A 170 2.79 14.88 -15.99
CA LYS A 170 2.54 14.08 -14.79
C LYS A 170 2.09 12.67 -15.19
N THR A 171 2.22 11.75 -14.25
CA THR A 171 1.63 10.40 -14.33
C THR A 171 0.52 10.30 -13.30
N LEU A 172 -0.65 9.84 -13.73
CA LEU A 172 -1.79 9.53 -12.87
C LEU A 172 -1.81 8.04 -12.56
N TYR A 173 -1.79 7.71 -11.28
CA TYR A 173 -1.75 6.35 -10.77
C TYR A 173 -3.04 6.02 -10.02
N PHE A 174 -3.54 4.79 -10.22
CA PHE A 174 -4.63 4.20 -9.45
C PHE A 174 -4.25 2.82 -8.88
N SER A 175 -4.86 2.44 -7.76
CA SER A 175 -4.77 1.05 -7.24
C SER A 175 -5.97 0.17 -7.56
N HIS A 176 -6.97 0.72 -8.25
CA HIS A 176 -8.13 -0.01 -8.72
C HIS A 176 -8.67 0.65 -10.00
N GLY A 177 -9.25 -0.15 -10.90
CA GLY A 177 -9.66 0.34 -12.22
C GLY A 177 -11.05 0.98 -12.26
N PHE A 178 -11.84 0.91 -11.19
CA PHE A 178 -13.28 1.22 -11.21
C PHE A 178 -13.57 2.61 -11.79
N SER A 179 -12.95 3.66 -11.27
CA SER A 179 -13.22 5.03 -11.69
C SER A 179 -12.97 5.26 -13.19
N VAL A 180 -11.84 4.76 -13.70
CA VAL A 180 -11.47 4.98 -15.11
C VAL A 180 -12.27 4.07 -16.05
N VAL A 181 -12.56 2.82 -15.65
CA VAL A 181 -13.32 1.87 -16.46
C VAL A 181 -14.79 2.28 -16.56
N TYR A 182 -15.39 2.71 -15.45
CA TYR A 182 -16.79 3.18 -15.39
C TYR A 182 -16.87 4.70 -15.41
N LYS A 183 -16.02 5.35 -16.21
CA LYS A 183 -15.93 6.81 -16.29
C LYS A 183 -17.25 7.49 -16.69
N GLU A 184 -18.14 6.78 -17.39
CA GLU A 184 -19.45 7.33 -17.78
C GLU A 184 -20.42 7.45 -16.59
N ASP A 185 -20.21 6.66 -15.54
CA ASP A 185 -20.96 6.73 -14.29
C ASP A 185 -20.23 7.61 -13.25
N THR A 186 -18.91 7.50 -13.19
CA THR A 186 -18.10 8.17 -12.16
C THR A 186 -17.65 9.58 -12.54
N ASN A 187 -17.73 9.96 -13.81
CA ASN A 187 -17.20 11.19 -14.39
C ASN A 187 -15.67 11.36 -14.20
N VAL A 188 -14.94 10.29 -13.88
CA VAL A 188 -13.47 10.31 -13.75
C VAL A 188 -12.85 10.09 -15.12
N VAL A 189 -12.65 11.19 -15.86
CA VAL A 189 -12.00 11.20 -17.17
C VAL A 189 -10.60 11.80 -17.05
N PRO A 190 -9.52 10.99 -17.14
CA PRO A 190 -8.15 11.49 -17.14
C PRO A 190 -7.86 12.49 -18.27
N PRO A 191 -7.00 13.49 -18.06
CA PRO A 191 -6.46 14.32 -19.13
C PRO A 191 -5.78 13.47 -20.21
N LYS A 192 -5.81 13.92 -21.47
CA LYS A 192 -5.27 13.15 -22.62
C LYS A 192 -3.74 13.24 -22.76
N ASP A 193 -3.12 14.15 -22.03
CA ASP A 193 -1.71 14.53 -22.13
C ASP A 193 -0.89 14.14 -20.88
N VAL A 194 -1.31 13.06 -20.20
CA VAL A 194 -0.64 12.49 -19.03
C VAL A 194 -0.54 10.97 -19.15
N ASP A 195 0.38 10.33 -18.44
CA ASP A 195 0.35 8.87 -18.36
C ASP A 195 -0.73 8.43 -17.38
N VAL A 196 -1.42 7.33 -17.65
CA VAL A 196 -2.42 6.75 -16.75
C VAL A 196 -2.08 5.29 -16.51
N ILE A 197 -1.72 4.97 -15.27
CA ILE A 197 -1.24 3.66 -14.86
C ILE A 197 -2.04 3.10 -13.69
N LEU A 198 -1.98 1.79 -13.56
CA LEU A 198 -2.57 1.07 -12.44
C LEU A 198 -1.58 0.08 -11.86
N VAL A 199 -1.52 0.03 -10.54
CA VAL A 199 -0.87 -1.06 -9.79
C VAL A 199 -1.82 -1.47 -8.69
N ALA A 200 -2.37 -2.68 -8.78
CA ALA A 200 -3.41 -3.19 -7.89
C ALA A 200 -2.89 -4.34 -7.03
N PRO A 201 -2.46 -4.06 -5.78
CA PRO A 201 -2.13 -5.08 -4.80
C PRO A 201 -3.32 -6.01 -4.52
N LYS A 202 -3.09 -7.32 -4.49
CA LYS A 202 -4.15 -8.32 -4.24
C LYS A 202 -4.42 -8.53 -2.75
N GLY A 203 -4.60 -7.43 -2.02
CA GLY A 203 -4.97 -7.41 -0.61
C GLY A 203 -5.12 -6.00 -0.06
N SER A 204 -5.56 -5.92 1.20
CA SER A 204 -5.74 -4.64 1.88
C SER A 204 -4.41 -3.91 2.05
N GLY A 205 -4.44 -2.57 2.12
CA GLY A 205 -3.21 -1.81 2.36
C GLY A 205 -2.59 -2.08 3.74
N ARG A 206 -3.40 -2.53 4.72
CA ARG A 206 -2.89 -3.04 6.00
C ARG A 206 -2.03 -4.30 5.79
N THR A 207 -2.50 -5.23 4.94
CA THR A 207 -1.74 -6.43 4.56
C THR A 207 -0.48 -6.08 3.78
N VAL A 208 -0.56 -5.12 2.84
CA VAL A 208 0.59 -4.57 2.10
C VAL A 208 1.68 -4.09 3.07
N ARG A 209 1.29 -3.34 4.11
CA ARG A 209 2.24 -2.83 5.11
C ARG A 209 2.82 -3.94 5.99
N THR A 210 1.97 -4.80 6.53
CA THR A 210 2.41 -5.87 7.45
C THR A 210 3.40 -6.80 6.76
N LEU A 211 3.09 -7.29 5.56
CA LEU A 211 3.97 -8.19 4.83
C LEU A 211 5.29 -7.51 4.44
N PHE A 212 5.27 -6.22 4.07
CA PHE A 212 6.49 -5.48 3.79
C PHE A 212 7.43 -5.43 4.99
N LYS A 213 6.91 -5.15 6.19
CA LYS A 213 7.70 -5.16 7.43
C LYS A 213 8.28 -6.53 7.77
N GLU A 214 7.66 -7.61 7.29
CA GLU A 214 8.15 -8.99 7.41
C GLU A 214 9.19 -9.36 6.32
N GLY A 215 9.59 -8.44 5.44
CA GLY A 215 10.45 -8.73 4.29
C GLY A 215 9.74 -9.49 3.15
N ARG A 216 8.41 -9.58 3.23
CA ARG A 216 7.55 -10.25 2.25
C ARG A 216 6.85 -9.21 1.37
N GLY A 217 6.19 -9.68 0.32
CA GLY A 217 5.38 -8.83 -0.54
C GLY A 217 4.01 -9.45 -0.78
N ILE A 218 3.11 -8.64 -1.31
CA ILE A 218 1.87 -9.13 -1.91
C ILE A 218 2.01 -9.03 -3.43
N ASN A 219 1.41 -9.96 -4.15
CA ASN A 219 1.34 -9.87 -5.60
C ASN A 219 0.46 -8.68 -6.02
N SER A 220 0.82 -8.07 -7.14
CA SER A 220 0.11 -6.94 -7.72
C SER A 220 -0.10 -7.18 -9.21
N SER A 221 -1.23 -6.72 -9.73
CA SER A 221 -1.42 -6.59 -11.18
C SER A 221 -1.06 -5.17 -11.62
N ILE A 222 -0.59 -5.02 -12.85
CA ILE A 222 -0.30 -3.71 -13.45
C ILE A 222 -1.07 -3.52 -14.74
N ALA A 223 -1.38 -2.26 -15.05
CA ALA A 223 -1.93 -1.89 -16.35
C ALA A 223 -1.47 -0.49 -16.77
N ILE A 224 -1.40 -0.29 -18.08
CA ILE A 224 -1.20 1.01 -18.71
C ILE A 224 -2.49 1.33 -19.46
N TRP A 225 -3.20 2.35 -19.01
CA TRP A 225 -4.42 2.83 -19.67
C TRP A 225 -4.10 3.86 -20.75
N GLN A 226 -3.17 4.78 -20.46
CA GLN A 226 -2.71 5.81 -21.36
C GLN A 226 -1.19 5.94 -21.25
N ASP A 227 -0.50 5.84 -22.40
CA ASP A 227 0.96 5.97 -22.55
C ASP A 227 1.21 7.24 -23.38
N TRP A 228 1.29 8.39 -22.72
CA TRP A 228 1.40 9.69 -23.37
C TRP A 228 2.86 10.11 -23.59
N LEU A 229 3.76 9.83 -22.64
CA LEU A 229 5.20 10.07 -22.77
C LEU A 229 5.92 8.81 -23.27
N PRO A 230 6.33 8.74 -24.56
CA PRO A 230 7.05 7.58 -25.08
C PRO A 230 8.42 7.33 -24.43
N ILE A 231 8.91 8.31 -23.65
CA ILE A 231 10.27 8.36 -23.09
C ILE A 231 10.31 7.88 -21.63
N ARG A 232 9.18 7.89 -20.89
CA ARG A 232 9.13 7.47 -19.48
C ARG A 232 8.56 6.05 -19.38
N ASN A 233 9.35 5.05 -19.75
CA ASN A 233 8.97 3.64 -19.74
C ASN A 233 8.94 3.02 -18.31
N TYR A 234 8.19 3.60 -17.37
CA TYR A 234 8.08 3.10 -15.99
C TYR A 234 7.73 1.61 -15.91
N LEU A 235 6.82 1.17 -16.79
CA LEU A 235 6.21 -0.15 -16.74
C LEU A 235 6.68 -1.12 -17.84
N ARG A 236 7.24 -0.63 -18.96
CA ARG A 236 7.83 -1.52 -19.98
C ARG A 236 9.08 -2.23 -19.50
N GLU A 237 9.78 -1.61 -18.54
CA GLU A 237 10.97 -2.19 -17.93
C GLU A 237 10.64 -2.99 -16.64
N GLY A 238 9.37 -3.05 -16.22
CA GLY A 238 8.91 -3.80 -15.05
C GLY A 238 8.98 -3.07 -13.71
N GLY A 239 9.16 -1.74 -13.72
CA GLY A 239 9.47 -0.95 -12.53
C GLY A 239 8.29 -0.71 -11.64
N LEU A 240 8.32 -1.30 -10.45
CA LEU A 240 7.24 -1.15 -9.49
C LEU A 240 7.73 -0.84 -8.09
N LEU A 241 6.96 0.07 -7.49
CA LEU A 241 6.98 0.61 -6.13
C LEU A 241 6.54 -0.41 -5.09
#